data_AF-A0A7J9L056-F1
#
_entry.id   AF-A0A7J9L056-F1
#
_cell.length_a   1.000
_cell.length_b   1.000
_cell.length_c   1.000
_cell.angle_alpha   90.00
_cell.angle_beta   90.00
_cell.angle_gamma   90.00
#
_symmetry.space_group_name_H-M   'P 1'
#
loop_
_entity.id
_entity.type
_entity.pdbx_description
1 polymer ?
#
loop_
_entity_poly.entity_id
_entity_poly.type
_entity_poly.pdbx_seq_one_letter_code
_entity_poly.pdbx_strand_id
1 'polypeptide(L)'
;MEDAKESGNTLGESIDDFREQSRGFVTMCLISQIDSVQELLDSQRKKLTERNNDFEAMMMALKEETMATTKALSTRIEELKRELALCQAAVGKEVSSAALSNEEVPKLKEFAGIRSAYDVDNFLWKMEHHFRAKGIVDDAVVSVVKLGLGKDKLGSSKFKERGVCEMYHKVDIVDGNGNGKNSGNGKPRVGKKKPKRK
;
A
#
# COMPACT_ATOMS: atom_id res chain seq x y z
N MET A 1 16.30 97.31 -36.18
CA MET A 1 16.86 96.02 -36.72
C MET A 1 17.61 95.27 -35.63
N GLU A 2 18.14 95.96 -34.62
CA GLU A 2 18.75 95.34 -33.44
C GLU A 2 17.70 94.72 -32.50
N ASP A 3 16.53 95.37 -32.35
CA ASP A 3 15.40 94.92 -31.52
C ASP A 3 14.94 93.50 -31.84
N ALA A 4 14.95 93.13 -33.13
CA ALA A 4 14.58 91.81 -33.61
C ALA A 4 15.63 90.72 -33.32
N LYS A 5 16.91 91.09 -33.12
CA LYS A 5 17.95 90.16 -32.66
C LYS A 5 17.84 89.90 -31.17
N GLU A 6 17.56 90.95 -30.38
CA GLU A 6 17.45 90.83 -28.92
C GLU A 6 16.23 89.99 -28.51
N SER A 7 15.08 90.15 -29.18
CA SER A 7 13.93 89.26 -28.96
C SER A 7 14.18 87.81 -29.41
N GLY A 8 15.08 87.58 -30.37
CA GLY A 8 15.48 86.24 -30.81
C GLY A 8 16.35 85.51 -29.78
N ASN A 9 17.27 86.23 -29.14
CA ASN A 9 18.17 85.67 -28.12
C ASN A 9 17.41 85.26 -26.85
N THR A 10 16.56 86.14 -26.33
CA THR A 10 15.73 85.89 -25.13
C THR A 10 14.76 84.71 -25.30
N LEU A 11 14.19 84.54 -26.50
CA LEU A 11 13.37 83.37 -26.83
C LEU A 11 14.21 82.07 -26.85
N GLY A 12 15.45 82.14 -27.35
CA GLY A 12 16.39 81.03 -27.33
C GLY A 12 16.72 80.55 -25.91
N GLU A 13 17.07 81.50 -25.02
CA GLU A 13 17.34 81.23 -23.60
C GLU A 13 16.13 80.57 -22.90
N SER A 14 14.92 81.07 -23.13
CA SER A 14 13.70 80.47 -22.55
C SER A 14 13.41 79.05 -23.05
N ILE A 15 13.71 78.75 -24.33
CA ILE A 15 13.58 77.40 -24.90
C ILE A 15 14.66 76.46 -24.31
N ASP A 16 15.85 76.99 -24.04
CA ASP A 16 16.96 76.26 -23.45
C ASP A 16 16.70 75.88 -21.99
N ASP A 17 16.18 76.81 -21.20
CA ASP A 17 15.73 76.57 -19.81
C ASP A 17 14.59 75.55 -19.74
N PHE A 18 13.55 75.69 -20.58
CA PHE A 18 12.45 74.73 -20.63
C PHE A 18 12.93 73.32 -21.03
N ARG A 19 13.90 73.24 -21.95
CA ARG A 19 14.53 71.99 -22.36
C ARG A 19 15.34 71.36 -21.23
N GLU A 20 16.06 72.14 -20.44
CA GLU A 20 16.77 71.61 -19.27
C GLU A 20 15.81 71.17 -18.16
N GLN A 21 14.78 71.96 -17.86
CA GLN A 21 13.75 71.61 -16.88
C GLN A 21 13.03 70.30 -17.25
N SER A 22 12.66 70.13 -18.52
CA SER A 22 12.04 68.89 -19.01
C SER A 22 12.98 67.69 -18.96
N ARG A 23 14.28 67.86 -19.28
CA ARG A 23 15.31 66.82 -19.08
C ARG A 23 15.44 66.42 -17.61
N GLY A 24 15.52 67.38 -16.70
CA GLY A 24 15.62 67.15 -15.26
C GLY A 24 14.41 66.37 -14.74
N PHE A 25 13.20 66.78 -15.11
CA PHE A 25 11.95 66.09 -14.74
C PHE A 25 11.92 64.65 -15.26
N VAL A 26 12.20 64.42 -16.55
CA VAL A 26 12.21 63.07 -17.13
C VAL A 26 13.26 62.19 -16.46
N THR A 27 14.46 62.71 -16.22
CA THR A 27 15.54 61.98 -15.53
C THR A 27 15.13 61.59 -14.11
N MET A 28 14.55 62.52 -13.33
CA MET A 28 14.06 62.26 -11.99
C MET A 28 12.95 61.20 -11.97
N CYS A 29 11.99 61.27 -12.88
CA CYS A 29 10.93 60.27 -12.99
C CYS A 29 11.46 58.87 -13.36
N LEU A 30 12.44 58.78 -14.27
CA LEU A 30 13.05 57.52 -14.65
C LEU A 30 13.87 56.90 -13.50
N ILE A 31 14.65 57.71 -12.78
CA ILE A 31 15.39 57.24 -11.59
C ILE A 31 14.42 56.68 -10.55
N SER A 32 13.36 57.42 -10.20
CA SER A 32 12.37 56.97 -9.22
C SER A 32 11.65 55.68 -9.64
N GLN A 33 11.40 55.46 -10.94
CA GLN A 33 10.85 54.20 -11.45
C GLN A 33 11.85 53.05 -11.37
N ILE A 34 13.12 53.29 -11.70
CA ILE A 34 14.20 52.29 -11.59
C ILE A 34 14.36 51.86 -10.14
N ASP A 35 14.43 52.81 -9.20
CA ASP A 35 14.56 52.54 -7.76
C ASP A 35 13.38 51.69 -7.25
N SER A 36 12.15 52.04 -7.61
CA SER A 36 10.95 51.31 -7.21
C SER A 36 10.92 49.87 -7.76
N VAL A 37 11.35 49.65 -9.01
CA VAL A 37 11.47 48.31 -9.61
C VAL A 37 12.60 47.53 -8.95
N GLN A 38 13.72 48.18 -8.64
CA GLN A 38 14.87 47.56 -7.97
C GLN A 38 14.51 47.08 -6.56
N GLU A 39 13.84 47.92 -5.75
CA GLU A 39 13.33 47.53 -4.42
C GLU A 39 12.37 46.33 -4.49
N LEU A 40 11.47 46.31 -5.48
CA LEU A 40 10.55 45.20 -5.69
C LEU A 40 11.31 43.91 -6.06
N LEU A 41 12.27 43.97 -6.97
CA LEU A 41 13.10 42.83 -7.36
C LEU A 41 13.93 42.30 -6.19
N ASP A 42 14.51 43.17 -5.37
CA ASP A 42 15.31 42.80 -4.21
C ASP A 42 14.43 42.21 -3.09
N SER A 43 13.22 42.74 -2.88
CA SER A 43 12.21 42.17 -1.99
C SER A 43 11.80 40.75 -2.42
N GLN A 44 11.55 40.54 -3.72
CA GLN A 44 11.18 39.22 -4.26
C GLN A 44 12.36 38.24 -4.22
N ARG A 45 13.59 38.70 -4.51
CA ARG A 45 14.80 37.87 -4.40
C ARG A 45 14.99 37.39 -2.96
N LYS A 46 14.87 38.29 -1.98
CA LYS A 46 14.96 37.94 -0.56
C LYS A 46 13.93 36.90 -0.16
N LYS A 47 12.65 37.10 -0.49
CA LYS A 47 11.56 36.12 -0.23
C LYS A 47 11.79 34.77 -0.90
N LEU A 48 12.37 34.74 -2.10
CA LEU A 48 12.72 33.51 -2.79
C LEU A 48 13.86 32.77 -2.07
N THR A 49 14.91 33.48 -1.65
CA THR A 49 16.01 32.92 -0.86
C THR A 49 15.54 32.37 0.47
N GLU A 50 14.71 33.12 1.22
CA GLU A 50 14.14 32.68 2.50
C GLU A 50 13.35 31.37 2.34
N ARG A 51 12.40 31.30 1.39
CA ARG A 51 11.65 30.07 1.13
C ARG A 51 12.51 28.90 0.67
N ASN A 52 13.59 29.15 -0.07
CA ASN A 52 14.50 28.09 -0.51
C ASN A 52 15.27 27.51 0.70
N ASN A 53 15.75 28.37 1.60
CA ASN A 53 16.42 27.96 2.84
C ASN A 53 15.46 27.14 3.74
N ASP A 54 14.21 27.62 3.90
CA ASP A 54 13.17 26.90 4.67
C ASP A 54 12.87 25.53 4.05
N PHE A 55 12.79 25.44 2.72
CA PHE A 55 12.55 24.20 2.00
C PHE A 55 13.73 23.21 2.13
N GLU A 56 14.96 23.69 2.06
CA GLU A 56 16.16 22.87 2.29
C GLU A 56 16.23 22.35 3.72
N ALA A 57 15.89 23.18 4.72
CA ALA A 57 15.79 22.77 6.11
C ALA A 57 14.70 21.69 6.32
N MET A 58 13.51 21.86 5.74
CA MET A 58 12.45 20.84 5.77
C MET A 58 12.86 19.53 5.08
N MET A 59 13.57 19.61 3.94
CA MET A 59 14.06 18.43 3.23
C MET A 59 15.09 17.66 4.06
N MET A 60 16.00 18.37 4.75
CA MET A 60 16.98 17.75 5.64
C MET A 60 16.32 17.07 6.85
N ALA A 61 15.34 17.72 7.49
CA ALA A 61 14.58 17.12 8.59
C ALA A 61 13.81 15.85 8.16
N LEU A 62 13.10 15.90 7.03
CA LEU A 62 12.40 14.74 6.46
C LEU A 62 13.36 13.60 6.10
N LYS A 63 14.55 13.93 5.57
CA LYS A 63 15.60 12.95 5.26
C LYS A 63 16.12 12.28 6.53
N GLU A 64 16.31 13.04 7.62
CA GLU A 64 16.74 12.48 8.90
C GLU A 64 15.68 11.56 9.52
N GLU A 65 14.41 11.98 9.55
CA GLU A 65 13.29 11.17 10.03
C GLU A 65 13.12 9.87 9.21
N THR A 66 13.18 9.96 7.88
CA THR A 66 13.07 8.77 7.01
C THR A 66 14.27 7.81 7.17
N MET A 67 15.49 8.31 7.39
CA MET A 67 16.64 7.46 7.72
C MET A 67 16.50 6.80 9.10
N ALA A 68 16.05 7.54 10.12
CA ALA A 68 15.86 7.03 11.48
C ALA A 68 14.78 5.94 11.53
N THR A 69 13.63 6.17 10.90
CA THR A 69 12.52 5.20 10.80
C THR A 69 12.94 3.95 10.00
N THR A 70 13.62 4.12 8.86
CA THR A 70 14.15 2.99 8.06
C THR A 70 15.12 2.12 8.87
N LYS A 71 16.00 2.74 9.66
CA LYS A 71 16.93 2.03 10.54
C LYS A 71 16.19 1.26 11.65
N ALA A 72 15.23 1.90 12.32
CA ALA A 72 14.44 1.27 13.37
C ALA A 72 13.63 0.05 12.86
N LEU A 73 12.98 0.19 11.69
CA LEU A 73 12.25 -0.91 11.04
C LEU A 73 13.18 -2.06 10.67
N SER A 74 14.37 -1.75 10.13
CA SER A 74 15.38 -2.76 9.77
C SER A 74 15.87 -3.53 11.01
N THR A 75 16.09 -2.85 12.14
CA THR A 75 16.43 -3.51 13.41
C THR A 75 15.31 -4.42 13.90
N ARG A 76 14.04 -3.99 13.88
CA ARG A 76 12.91 -4.83 14.32
C ARG A 76 12.67 -6.02 13.38
N ILE A 77 12.92 -5.89 12.09
CA ILE A 77 12.86 -7.01 11.12
C ILE A 77 13.89 -8.09 11.48
N GLU A 78 15.14 -7.72 11.76
CA GLU A 78 16.18 -8.69 12.13
C GLU A 78 15.94 -9.33 13.52
N GLU A 79 15.32 -8.59 14.44
CA GLU A 79 14.88 -9.13 15.72
C GLU A 79 13.75 -10.15 15.55
N LEU A 80 12.70 -9.81 14.79
CA LEU A 80 11.58 -10.72 14.47
C LEU A 80 12.05 -11.98 13.72
N LYS A 81 13.01 -11.87 12.79
CA LYS A 81 13.63 -13.04 12.13
C LYS A 81 14.31 -13.96 13.15
N ARG A 82 15.00 -13.39 14.15
CA ARG A 82 15.66 -14.15 15.22
C ARG A 82 14.65 -14.82 16.15
N GLU A 83 13.62 -14.11 16.58
CA GLU A 83 12.51 -14.65 17.38
C GLU A 83 11.84 -15.83 16.64
N LEU A 84 11.51 -15.65 15.37
CA LEU A 84 10.88 -16.68 14.52
C LEU A 84 11.76 -17.92 14.38
N ALA A 85 13.08 -17.76 14.18
CA ALA A 85 14.02 -18.88 14.11
C ALA A 85 14.09 -19.67 15.45
N LEU A 86 14.05 -18.97 16.59
CA LEU A 86 14.00 -19.61 17.92
C LEU A 86 12.69 -20.39 18.13
N CYS A 87 11.54 -19.82 17.74
CA CYS A 87 10.26 -20.51 17.79
C CYS A 87 10.23 -21.76 16.90
N GLN A 88 10.74 -21.67 15.67
CA GLN A 88 10.85 -22.82 14.77
C GLN A 88 11.75 -23.93 15.35
N ALA A 89 12.89 -23.56 15.95
CA ALA A 89 13.78 -24.52 16.60
C ALA A 89 13.14 -25.19 17.83
N ALA A 90 12.35 -24.46 18.61
CA ALA A 90 11.61 -25.01 19.75
C ALA A 90 10.55 -26.03 19.30
N VAL A 91 9.72 -25.67 18.32
CA VAL A 91 8.67 -26.57 17.76
C VAL A 91 9.29 -27.82 17.14
N GLY A 92 10.38 -27.69 16.38
CA GLY A 92 11.11 -28.84 15.82
C GLY A 92 11.70 -29.78 16.88
N LYS A 93 12.05 -29.24 18.06
CA LYS A 93 12.57 -30.02 19.20
C LYS A 93 11.45 -30.71 19.99
N GLU A 94 10.28 -30.10 20.08
CA GLU A 94 9.11 -30.72 20.72
C GLU A 94 8.57 -31.88 19.88
N VAL A 95 8.48 -31.73 18.55
CA VAL A 95 8.08 -32.81 17.63
C VAL A 95 9.06 -33.99 17.63
N SER A 96 10.35 -33.76 17.91
CA SER A 96 11.35 -34.84 18.03
C SER A 96 11.45 -35.43 19.44
N SER A 97 11.00 -34.71 20.49
CA SER A 97 10.75 -35.29 21.81
C SER A 97 9.44 -36.08 21.87
N ALA A 98 8.44 -35.66 21.08
CA ALA A 98 7.26 -36.42 20.72
C ALA A 98 7.54 -37.33 19.51
N ALA A 99 8.76 -37.87 19.42
CA ALA A 99 9.01 -39.11 18.70
C ALA A 99 8.24 -40.22 19.43
N LEU A 100 6.94 -40.28 19.11
CA LEU A 100 6.02 -41.37 19.40
C LEU A 100 6.80 -42.66 19.29
N SER A 101 6.71 -43.51 20.32
CA SER A 101 7.36 -44.81 20.28
C SER A 101 6.93 -45.49 18.99
N ASN A 102 7.90 -45.74 18.11
CA ASN A 102 7.73 -46.64 16.98
C ASN A 102 7.74 -48.09 17.49
N GLU A 103 7.02 -48.32 18.60
CA GLU A 103 6.36 -49.59 18.89
C GLU A 103 5.65 -49.96 17.59
N GLU A 104 5.95 -51.13 17.03
CA GLU A 104 5.48 -51.51 15.70
C GLU A 104 3.98 -51.83 15.78
N VAL A 105 3.15 -50.79 15.81
CA VAL A 105 1.72 -50.91 16.14
C VAL A 105 1.09 -51.81 15.07
N PRO A 106 0.61 -53.02 15.43
CA PRO A 106 0.22 -54.01 14.44
C PRO A 106 -0.79 -53.42 13.46
N LYS A 107 -0.59 -53.65 12.17
CA LYS A 107 -1.54 -53.24 11.13
C LYS A 107 -2.92 -53.75 11.52
N LEU A 108 -3.85 -52.82 11.71
CA LEU A 108 -5.23 -53.11 12.09
C LEU A 108 -5.82 -54.07 11.05
N LYS A 109 -6.06 -55.32 11.46
CA LYS A 109 -6.67 -56.34 10.62
C LYS A 109 -8.09 -55.90 10.29
N GLU A 110 -8.46 -55.93 9.02
CA GLU A 110 -9.80 -55.53 8.55
C GLU A 110 -10.89 -56.27 9.33
N PHE A 111 -11.91 -55.53 9.77
CA PHE A 111 -13.01 -56.11 10.53
C PHE A 111 -13.87 -57.00 9.61
N ALA A 112 -13.77 -58.32 9.79
CA ALA A 112 -14.39 -59.33 8.93
C ALA A 112 -15.94 -59.32 8.93
N GLY A 113 -16.58 -58.41 9.69
CA GLY A 113 -18.03 -58.17 9.61
C GLY A 113 -18.92 -59.22 10.27
N ILE A 114 -18.35 -60.17 10.99
CA ILE A 114 -19.09 -61.18 11.76
C ILE A 114 -19.69 -60.51 13.01
N ARG A 115 -20.99 -60.69 13.22
CA ARG A 115 -21.79 -59.94 14.22
C ARG A 115 -21.67 -60.53 15.64
N SER A 116 -20.46 -60.60 16.17
CA SER A 116 -20.21 -60.83 17.60
C SER A 116 -19.94 -59.50 18.29
N ALA A 117 -20.63 -59.20 19.39
CA ALA A 117 -20.36 -57.99 20.18
C ALA A 117 -18.90 -57.96 20.68
N TYR A 118 -18.39 -59.11 21.11
CA TYR A 118 -17.00 -59.28 21.55
C TYR A 118 -15.96 -58.90 20.46
N ASP A 119 -16.24 -59.23 19.20
CA ASP A 119 -15.31 -58.90 18.11
C ASP A 119 -15.35 -57.39 17.76
N VAL A 120 -16.51 -56.75 17.92
CA VAL A 120 -16.66 -55.30 17.77
C VAL A 120 -15.93 -54.56 18.89
N ASP A 121 -16.12 -54.95 20.14
CA ASP A 121 -15.47 -54.32 21.30
C ASP A 121 -13.94 -54.48 21.24
N ASN A 122 -13.45 -55.67 20.89
CA ASN A 122 -12.03 -55.95 20.67
C ASN A 122 -11.43 -55.13 19.50
N PHE A 123 -12.20 -54.89 18.44
CA PHE A 123 -11.79 -54.03 17.33
C PHE A 123 -11.72 -52.56 17.75
N LEU A 124 -12.75 -52.04 18.42
CA LEU A 124 -12.79 -50.65 18.91
C LEU A 124 -11.65 -50.38 19.90
N TRP A 125 -11.40 -51.29 20.85
CA TRP A 125 -10.28 -51.19 21.79
C TRP A 125 -8.92 -51.14 21.09
N LYS A 126 -8.71 -51.98 20.06
CA LYS A 126 -7.49 -51.95 19.23
C LYS A 126 -7.35 -50.66 18.41
N MET A 127 -8.45 -50.14 17.88
CA MET A 127 -8.47 -48.87 17.15
C MET A 127 -8.08 -47.71 18.08
N GLU A 128 -8.73 -47.60 19.24
CA GLU A 128 -8.42 -46.54 20.23
C GLU A 128 -6.95 -46.59 20.67
N HIS A 129 -6.45 -47.79 20.99
CA HIS A 129 -5.05 -47.98 21.37
C HIS A 129 -4.07 -47.63 20.21
N HIS A 130 -4.42 -47.97 18.97
CA HIS A 130 -3.63 -47.64 17.79
C HIS A 130 -3.55 -46.12 17.53
N PHE A 131 -4.65 -45.39 17.68
CA PHE A 131 -4.66 -43.93 17.53
C PHE A 131 -3.93 -43.23 18.66
N ARG A 132 -4.11 -43.71 19.90
CA ARG A 132 -3.41 -43.22 21.09
C ARG A 132 -1.90 -43.39 20.98
N ALA A 133 -1.42 -44.56 20.53
CA ALA A 133 0.00 -44.82 20.26
C ALA A 133 0.58 -43.95 19.13
N LYS A 134 -0.26 -43.52 18.17
CA LYS A 134 0.14 -42.64 17.05
C LYS A 134 -0.08 -41.14 17.28
N GLY A 135 -0.49 -40.73 18.48
CA GLY A 135 -0.76 -39.32 18.79
C GLY A 135 -1.88 -38.68 17.94
N ILE A 136 -2.79 -39.50 17.38
CA ILE A 136 -3.87 -39.02 16.52
C ILE A 136 -5.01 -38.51 17.43
N VAL A 137 -5.27 -37.21 17.38
CA VAL A 137 -6.28 -36.51 18.20
C VAL A 137 -7.67 -36.60 17.56
N ASP A 138 -8.72 -36.57 18.40
CA ASP A 138 -10.11 -36.97 18.11
C ASP A 138 -10.70 -36.53 16.75
N ASP A 139 -10.44 -35.30 16.30
CA ASP A 139 -11.01 -34.76 15.06
C ASP A 139 -10.50 -35.50 13.80
N ALA A 140 -9.27 -36.02 13.85
CA ALA A 140 -8.68 -36.82 12.77
C ALA A 140 -9.16 -38.29 12.78
N VAL A 141 -9.53 -38.82 13.95
CA VAL A 141 -9.90 -40.24 14.15
C VAL A 141 -11.09 -40.64 13.26
N VAL A 142 -12.09 -39.76 13.13
CA VAL A 142 -13.30 -40.00 12.32
C VAL A 142 -12.98 -40.30 10.85
N SER A 143 -11.95 -39.67 10.30
CA SER A 143 -11.52 -39.88 8.91
C SER A 143 -10.85 -41.24 8.69
N VAL A 144 -10.02 -41.68 9.65
CA VAL A 144 -9.25 -42.93 9.53
C VAL A 144 -10.10 -44.15 9.88
N VAL A 145 -11.02 -44.04 10.86
CA VAL A 145 -12.05 -45.07 11.13
C VAL A 145 -12.83 -45.41 9.86
N LYS A 146 -13.12 -44.41 9.02
CA LYS A 146 -13.86 -44.59 7.76
C LYS A 146 -13.07 -45.32 6.66
N LEU A 147 -11.74 -45.40 6.78
CA LEU A 147 -10.88 -46.18 5.88
C LEU A 147 -10.72 -47.64 6.34
N GLY A 148 -10.84 -47.91 7.64
CA GLY A 148 -10.79 -49.26 8.21
C GLY A 148 -12.10 -50.07 8.07
N LEU A 149 -13.19 -49.41 7.66
CA LEU A 149 -14.47 -50.04 7.35
C LEU A 149 -14.55 -50.27 5.82
N GLY A 150 -14.69 -51.54 5.42
CA GLY A 150 -14.76 -51.94 4.01
C GLY A 150 -15.80 -51.16 3.22
N LYS A 151 -15.49 -50.88 1.94
CA LYS A 151 -16.33 -50.06 1.03
C LYS A 151 -17.74 -50.62 0.84
N ASP A 152 -17.94 -51.92 1.10
CA ASP A 152 -19.21 -52.65 1.09
C ASP A 152 -20.12 -52.35 2.30
N LYS A 153 -19.59 -51.77 3.39
CA LYS A 153 -20.35 -51.45 4.61
C LYS A 153 -20.91 -50.02 4.65
N LEU A 154 -20.39 -49.12 3.81
CA LEU A 154 -20.91 -47.75 3.69
C LEU A 154 -22.11 -47.72 2.73
N GLY A 155 -23.30 -47.88 3.29
CA GLY A 155 -24.55 -47.71 2.54
C GLY A 155 -24.59 -46.37 1.80
N SER A 156 -25.09 -46.40 0.55
CA SER A 156 -24.94 -45.36 -0.48
C SER A 156 -25.65 -44.03 -0.20
N SER A 157 -25.29 -43.36 0.89
CA SER A 157 -25.79 -42.03 1.24
C SER A 157 -24.98 -40.98 0.50
N LYS A 158 -25.49 -40.52 -0.65
CA LYS A 158 -24.96 -39.38 -1.40
C LYS A 158 -25.06 -38.12 -0.54
N PHE A 159 -24.00 -37.80 0.21
CA PHE A 159 -23.94 -36.50 0.87
C PHE A 159 -23.62 -35.44 -0.18
N LYS A 160 -24.53 -34.47 -0.31
CA LYS A 160 -24.40 -33.38 -1.28
C LYS A 160 -23.28 -32.45 -0.83
N GLU A 161 -22.24 -32.33 -1.64
CA GLU A 161 -21.07 -31.48 -1.41
C GLU A 161 -21.54 -30.04 -1.19
N ARG A 162 -21.44 -29.54 0.05
CA ARG A 162 -21.58 -28.11 0.34
C ARG A 162 -20.22 -27.48 0.11
N GLY A 163 -20.04 -26.87 -1.06
CA GLY A 163 -18.80 -26.19 -1.41
C GLY A 163 -18.42 -25.15 -0.35
N VAL A 164 -17.20 -25.29 0.17
CA VAL A 164 -16.56 -24.24 0.97
C VAL A 164 -16.05 -23.17 0.01
N CYS A 165 -16.28 -21.90 0.33
CA CYS A 165 -15.90 -20.78 -0.54
C CYS A 165 -14.39 -20.64 -0.63
N GLU A 166 -13.84 -20.81 -1.82
CA GLU A 166 -12.42 -20.67 -2.11
C GLU A 166 -12.08 -19.18 -2.36
N MET A 167 -11.67 -18.47 -1.31
CA MET A 167 -11.24 -17.06 -1.39
C MET A 167 -9.79 -16.95 -1.88
N TYR A 168 -9.58 -17.12 -3.20
CA TYR A 168 -8.34 -16.70 -3.83
C TYR A 168 -8.30 -15.18 -4.00
N HIS A 169 -7.46 -14.50 -3.23
CA HIS A 169 -7.03 -13.14 -3.56
C HIS A 169 -6.17 -13.19 -4.83
N LYS A 170 -6.72 -12.71 -5.96
CA LYS A 170 -5.90 -12.34 -7.10
C LYS A 170 -5.17 -11.04 -6.78
N VAL A 171 -3.85 -11.07 -6.92
CA VAL A 171 -3.02 -9.86 -6.94
C VAL A 171 -3.08 -9.31 -8.36
N ASP A 172 -3.67 -8.13 -8.53
CA ASP A 172 -3.73 -7.45 -9.83
C ASP A 172 -2.34 -6.86 -10.18
N ILE A 173 -1.57 -7.60 -10.98
CA ILE A 173 -0.40 -7.07 -11.67
C ILE A 173 -0.91 -6.24 -12.86
N VAL A 174 -0.80 -4.92 -12.76
CA VAL A 174 -1.13 -3.99 -13.84
C VAL A 174 0.08 -3.79 -14.74
N ASP A 175 0.22 -4.65 -15.74
CA ASP A 175 1.13 -4.40 -16.87
C ASP A 175 0.41 -3.55 -17.92
N GLY A 176 0.71 -2.25 -17.92
CA GLY A 176 0.16 -1.30 -18.88
C GLY A 176 0.92 -1.29 -20.20
N ASN A 177 0.34 -1.87 -21.27
CA ASN A 177 0.69 -1.51 -22.64
C ASN A 177 -0.49 -1.82 -23.61
N GLY A 178 -0.98 -0.81 -24.33
CA GLY A 178 -2.17 -0.97 -25.19
C GLY A 178 -2.67 0.33 -25.83
N ASN A 179 -1.99 0.77 -26.89
CA ASN A 179 -2.26 2.02 -27.59
C ASN A 179 -3.38 1.86 -28.66
N GLY A 180 -4.40 2.73 -28.63
CA GLY A 180 -4.93 3.32 -29.87
C GLY A 180 -6.35 2.96 -30.37
N LYS A 181 -7.18 4.02 -30.45
CA LYS A 181 -8.15 4.35 -31.53
C LYS A 181 -9.58 3.77 -31.56
N ASN A 182 -10.48 4.59 -30.99
CA ASN A 182 -11.50 5.39 -31.69
C ASN A 182 -12.98 4.94 -31.81
N SER A 183 -13.85 5.88 -31.42
CA SER A 183 -15.20 6.20 -31.93
C SER A 183 -16.30 5.13 -32.00
N GLY A 184 -17.23 5.17 -31.03
CA GLY A 184 -18.57 4.59 -31.11
C GLY A 184 -19.61 5.50 -30.43
N ASN A 185 -20.65 5.92 -31.17
CA ASN A 185 -21.63 6.91 -30.70
C ASN A 185 -22.65 6.37 -29.68
N GLY A 186 -22.95 7.15 -28.63
CA GLY A 186 -24.02 6.82 -27.68
C GLY A 186 -24.56 8.03 -26.90
N LYS A 187 -25.54 8.75 -27.45
CA LYS A 187 -26.26 9.83 -26.74
C LYS A 187 -27.09 9.25 -25.57
N PRO A 188 -27.00 9.78 -24.33
CA PRO A 188 -27.91 9.38 -23.26
C PRO A 188 -29.32 9.95 -23.48
N ARG A 189 -30.34 9.09 -23.41
CA ARG A 189 -31.76 9.48 -23.44
C ARG A 189 -32.22 9.92 -22.04
N VAL A 190 -32.90 11.07 -21.98
CA VAL A 190 -33.49 11.61 -20.74
C VAL A 190 -34.64 10.71 -20.23
N GLY A 191 -34.52 10.22 -18.99
CA GLY A 191 -35.51 9.37 -18.30
C GLY A 191 -36.19 10.09 -17.13
N LYS A 192 -37.53 10.14 -17.16
CA LYS A 192 -38.42 11.02 -16.39
C LYS A 192 -38.42 10.87 -14.85
N LYS A 193 -38.69 11.99 -14.17
CA LYS A 193 -39.06 12.13 -12.73
C LYS A 193 -40.18 11.18 -12.27
N LYS A 194 -40.01 10.61 -11.06
CA LYS A 194 -40.95 10.43 -9.91
C LYS A 194 -40.32 9.40 -8.93
N PRO A 195 -40.73 9.23 -7.66
CA PRO A 195 -42.01 9.55 -7.00
C PRO A 195 -41.85 10.75 -6.04
N LYS A 196 -42.58 11.02 -4.94
CA LYS A 196 -43.64 10.34 -4.16
C LYS A 196 -44.80 11.31 -3.78
N ARG A 197 -45.87 10.73 -3.23
CA ARG A 197 -46.79 11.31 -2.22
C ARG A 197 -46.45 10.57 -0.89
N LYS A 198 -46.78 11.05 0.31
CA LYS A 198 -47.75 12.06 0.74
C LYS A 198 -47.21 12.72 2.02
#